data_AF-A0A8I1IBN6-F1
#
_entry.id   AF-A0A8I1IBN6-F1
#
_cell.length_a   1.000
_cell.length_b   1.000
_cell.length_c   1.000
_cell.angle_alpha   90.00
_cell.angle_beta   90.00
_cell.angle_gamma   90.00
#
_symmetry.space_group_name_H-M   'P 1'
#
loop_
_entity.id
_entity.type
_entity.pdbx_description
1 polymer ?
#
loop_
_entity_poly.entity_id
_entity_poly.type
_entity_poly.pdbx_seq_one_letter_code
_entity_poly.pdbx_strand_id
1 'polypeptide(L)'
;MKLLKHTKGIVDKIVGARKRSAMDKDGELLDPMQKYTTIGEYHVDAEDGTPDGKKFVLTVYQDKDGILRQALSSESTTELAPEYIRKYSNELGRFRAFHSKKTGRRYLVEDYLDNYVSEVKKHIREGKNSVNIGVITDTHFKDKDSVDFYGWNGLQHVQEFAYLEKFGLLDLKAHLGDWIDGSDAGLIGESELIKLKDSFKSDKVPYLNIKGNHDENDKFDEHHDLKASFPENEFENIMWPDMYRQKGIHYVSRQHGVAYFDIDDVRVVSVNTSDLPYILDNKGHKRYDTKITLAVREDQIEEIIEILTKSSNKKIIFMSHANPINRKGSNALKYNGRSLHELLVAFNQCEKGRMHASDGEPAEFRLSNYFDFTKVKNARVVAYFCGHRHREDQYRINGIQYILFNCSALMGPNHSLTTKYNKNLNRKIDHNNEFAGYIVNVDLKRHRIQSFGYGAASRRRVYFI
;
A
#
# COMPACT_ATOMS: atom_id res chain seq x y z
N MET A 1 -68.20 8.69 3.42
CA MET A 1 -67.20 9.14 4.40
C MET A 1 -65.80 9.03 3.80
N LYS A 2 -65.40 10.05 3.01
CA LYS A 2 -64.01 10.46 2.84
C LYS A 2 -63.72 11.41 4.00
N LEU A 3 -62.56 11.30 4.65
CA LEU A 3 -61.73 12.40 5.19
C LEU A 3 -60.68 11.79 6.15
N LEU A 4 -59.49 12.39 6.16
CA LEU A 4 -58.34 12.15 7.05
C LEU A 4 -57.31 11.08 6.61
N LYS A 5 -56.86 11.17 5.35
CA LYS A 5 -55.46 10.91 4.99
C LYS A 5 -55.01 12.01 4.03
N HIS A 6 -54.38 13.05 4.58
CA HIS A 6 -53.43 13.96 3.93
C HIS A 6 -53.35 15.23 4.77
N THR A 7 -52.21 15.45 5.42
CA THR A 7 -51.44 16.71 5.42
C THR A 7 -50.46 16.71 6.60
N LYS A 8 -49.16 16.60 6.28
CA LYS A 8 -47.96 17.07 7.01
C LYS A 8 -46.79 16.19 6.51
N GLY A 9 -45.77 16.67 5.83
CA GLY A 9 -45.51 17.99 5.28
C GLY A 9 -44.55 17.81 4.10
N ILE A 10 -44.85 18.50 3.01
CA ILE A 10 -43.94 18.77 1.92
C ILE A 10 -43.04 19.91 2.41
N VAL A 11 -41.94 19.55 3.08
CA VAL A 11 -40.71 20.31 3.39
C VAL A 11 -39.74 19.20 3.86
N ASP A 12 -38.85 18.59 3.09
CA ASP A 12 -37.73 19.16 2.37
C ASP A 12 -37.30 18.28 1.19
N LYS A 13 -37.34 18.88 -0.01
CA LYS A 13 -36.48 18.52 -1.13
C LYS A 13 -35.06 18.97 -0.80
N ILE A 14 -34.24 18.09 -0.22
CA ILE A 14 -32.77 18.15 -0.38
C ILE A 14 -32.29 16.72 -0.66
N VAL A 15 -32.57 16.27 -1.88
CA VAL A 15 -31.90 15.13 -2.52
C VAL A 15 -30.48 15.61 -2.82
N GLY A 16 -29.52 15.16 -2.01
CA GLY A 16 -28.10 15.56 -2.13
C GLY A 16 -27.24 15.39 -0.88
N ALA A 17 -27.83 15.10 0.29
CA ALA A 17 -27.10 15.06 1.56
C ALA A 17 -27.14 13.71 2.32
N ARG A 18 -27.77 12.66 1.79
CA ARG A 18 -27.95 11.36 2.48
C ARG A 18 -26.88 10.29 2.22
N LYS A 19 -25.69 10.66 1.73
CA LYS A 19 -24.48 9.79 1.79
C LYS A 19 -23.57 10.12 3.00
N ARG A 20 -24.10 10.76 4.04
CA ARG A 20 -23.37 11.12 5.27
C ARG A 20 -23.73 10.29 6.51
N SER A 21 -24.53 9.23 6.41
CA SER A 21 -25.01 8.49 7.59
C SER A 21 -24.42 7.08 7.79
N ALA A 22 -23.33 6.74 7.09
CA ALA A 22 -22.54 5.52 7.39
C ALA A 22 -21.23 5.82 8.14
N MET A 23 -20.95 7.10 8.39
CA MET A 23 -19.85 7.55 9.24
C MET A 23 -20.49 8.25 10.43
N ASP A 24 -20.40 7.65 11.61
CA ASP A 24 -20.75 8.36 12.82
C ASP A 24 -19.85 9.61 12.97
N LYS A 25 -20.25 10.58 13.78
CA LYS A 25 -19.51 11.84 13.99
C LYS A 25 -18.05 11.62 14.43
N ASP A 26 -17.72 10.42 14.91
CA ASP A 26 -16.42 10.02 15.44
C ASP A 26 -15.55 9.18 14.47
N GLY A 27 -15.97 9.01 13.20
CA GLY A 27 -15.17 8.34 12.17
C GLY A 27 -15.20 6.80 12.22
N GLU A 28 -16.16 6.23 12.94
CA GLU A 28 -16.42 4.79 12.98
C GLU A 28 -16.93 4.29 11.62
N LEU A 29 -16.48 3.11 11.20
CA LEU A 29 -17.00 2.40 10.03
C LEU A 29 -17.86 1.23 10.50
N LEU A 30 -18.93 1.56 11.23
CA LEU A 30 -19.89 0.62 11.79
C LEU A 30 -21.30 0.91 11.27
N ASP A 31 -22.05 -0.16 11.01
CA ASP A 31 -23.43 -0.08 10.57
C ASP A 31 -24.44 -0.17 11.73
N PRO A 32 -25.68 0.30 11.53
CA PRO A 32 -26.77 0.12 12.49
C PRO A 32 -27.09 -1.33 12.86
N MET A 33 -26.69 -2.33 12.07
CA MET A 33 -26.97 -3.75 12.34
C MET A 33 -26.18 -4.31 13.53
N GLN A 34 -25.29 -3.52 14.16
CA GLN A 34 -24.62 -3.87 15.42
C GLN A 34 -25.62 -4.22 16.54
N LYS A 35 -26.83 -3.67 16.50
CA LYS A 35 -27.91 -3.92 17.48
C LYS A 35 -28.44 -5.36 17.49
N TYR A 36 -28.25 -6.13 16.41
CA TYR A 36 -28.81 -7.48 16.29
C TYR A 36 -27.90 -8.54 16.93
N THR A 37 -28.07 -8.78 18.23
CA THR A 37 -27.25 -9.74 18.99
C THR A 37 -27.95 -11.05 19.32
N THR A 38 -29.25 -11.14 19.06
CA THR A 38 -30.05 -12.35 19.35
C THR A 38 -30.05 -13.27 18.14
N ILE A 39 -29.81 -14.57 18.36
CA ILE A 39 -29.83 -15.59 17.31
C ILE A 39 -31.20 -15.59 16.61
N GLY A 40 -31.19 -15.54 15.28
CA GLY A 40 -32.41 -15.46 14.47
C GLY A 40 -32.15 -14.84 13.10
N GLU A 41 -33.22 -14.69 12.33
CA GLU A 41 -33.22 -14.04 11.03
C GLU A 41 -33.97 -12.71 11.09
N TYR A 42 -33.41 -11.71 10.41
CA TYR A 42 -33.95 -10.36 10.35
C TYR A 42 -33.94 -9.87 8.91
N HIS A 43 -35.00 -9.18 8.50
CA HIS A 43 -35.04 -8.48 7.23
C HIS A 43 -34.47 -7.07 7.43
N VAL A 44 -33.40 -6.75 6.72
CA VAL A 44 -32.67 -5.48 6.84
C VAL A 44 -32.53 -4.80 5.49
N ASP A 45 -32.51 -3.47 5.50
CA ASP A 45 -32.46 -2.68 4.27
C ASP A 45 -31.61 -1.40 4.42
N ALA A 46 -31.82 -0.43 3.52
CA ALA A 46 -31.08 0.83 3.52
C ALA A 46 -31.13 1.60 4.85
N GLU A 47 -32.21 1.48 5.64
CA GLU A 47 -32.30 2.12 6.96
C GLU A 47 -31.34 1.48 7.97
N ASP A 48 -30.99 0.22 7.78
CA ASP A 48 -30.00 -0.52 8.57
C ASP A 48 -28.58 -0.39 8.01
N GLY A 49 -28.36 0.40 6.96
CA GLY A 49 -27.06 0.66 6.37
C GLY A 49 -26.49 -0.52 5.57
N THR A 50 -27.34 -1.32 4.94
CA THR A 50 -26.91 -2.47 4.12
C THR A 50 -26.08 -2.06 2.90
N PRO A 51 -25.28 -3.00 2.34
CA PRO A 51 -24.52 -2.77 1.10
C PRO A 51 -25.38 -2.23 -0.04
N ASP A 52 -24.97 -1.12 -0.66
CA ASP A 52 -25.70 -0.39 -1.71
C ASP A 52 -27.15 0.01 -1.35
N GLY A 53 -27.56 -0.08 -0.09
CA GLY A 53 -28.95 0.10 0.35
C GLY A 53 -29.90 -1.00 -0.15
N LYS A 54 -29.39 -2.18 -0.51
CA LYS A 54 -30.21 -3.32 -0.96
C LYS A 54 -30.83 -4.06 0.23
N LYS A 55 -31.85 -4.88 -0.04
CA LYS A 55 -32.48 -5.72 0.98
C LYS A 55 -31.74 -7.03 1.18
N PHE A 56 -31.54 -7.41 2.43
CA PHE A 56 -30.88 -8.64 2.84
C PHE A 56 -31.67 -9.34 3.95
N VAL A 57 -31.53 -10.66 4.00
CA VAL A 57 -31.76 -11.43 5.22
C VAL A 57 -30.46 -11.43 6.01
N LEU A 58 -30.50 -10.87 7.21
CA LEU A 58 -29.44 -10.93 8.21
C LEU A 58 -29.68 -12.15 9.11
N THR A 59 -28.79 -13.13 9.04
CA THR A 59 -28.78 -14.29 9.94
C THR A 59 -27.78 -14.05 11.06
N VAL A 60 -28.26 -14.04 12.31
CA VAL A 60 -27.44 -14.03 13.52
C VAL A 60 -27.36 -15.46 14.05
N TYR A 61 -26.16 -16.00 14.22
CA TYR A 61 -25.95 -17.38 14.67
C TYR A 61 -24.68 -17.52 15.50
N GLN A 62 -24.59 -18.59 16.29
CA GLN A 62 -23.39 -18.93 17.02
C GLN A 62 -22.62 -20.02 16.25
N ASP A 63 -21.31 -19.84 16.05
CA ASP A 63 -20.50 -20.86 15.41
C ASP A 63 -20.10 -21.98 16.38
N LYS A 64 -19.39 -22.99 15.85
CA LYS A 64 -18.91 -24.16 16.60
C LYS A 64 -18.02 -23.80 17.80
N ASP A 65 -17.38 -22.64 17.77
CA ASP A 65 -16.46 -22.16 18.80
C ASP A 65 -17.19 -21.24 19.81
N GLY A 66 -18.52 -21.14 19.71
CA GLY A 66 -19.34 -20.32 20.58
C GLY A 66 -19.31 -18.84 20.22
N ILE A 67 -18.75 -18.44 19.08
CA ILE A 67 -18.62 -17.04 18.68
C ILE A 67 -19.88 -16.61 17.92
N LEU A 68 -20.47 -15.51 18.36
CA LEU A 68 -21.61 -14.90 17.68
C LEU A 68 -21.17 -14.33 16.32
N ARG A 69 -21.94 -14.64 15.27
CA ARG A 69 -21.70 -14.21 13.89
C ARG A 69 -22.94 -13.60 13.29
N GLN A 70 -22.69 -12.77 12.28
CA GLN A 70 -23.72 -12.23 11.42
C GLN A 70 -23.36 -12.51 9.97
N ALA A 71 -24.37 -12.85 9.19
CA ALA A 71 -24.27 -13.13 7.77
C ALA A 71 -25.39 -12.41 7.01
N LEU A 72 -25.07 -11.80 5.87
CA LEU A 72 -26.04 -11.15 4.98
C LEU A 72 -26.17 -11.96 3.69
N SER A 73 -27.40 -12.30 3.35
CA SER A 73 -27.78 -12.96 2.08
C SER A 73 -28.83 -12.10 1.38
N SER A 74 -28.65 -11.76 0.10
CA SER A 74 -29.65 -10.95 -0.60
C SER A 74 -31.02 -11.66 -0.58
N GLU A 75 -32.09 -10.90 -0.33
CA GLU A 75 -33.46 -11.46 -0.45
C GLU A 75 -33.78 -11.96 -1.86
N SER A 76 -33.02 -11.50 -2.85
CA SER A 76 -33.22 -11.84 -4.26
C SER A 76 -32.41 -13.04 -4.75
N THR A 77 -31.49 -13.57 -3.94
CA THR A 77 -30.63 -14.69 -4.37
C THR A 77 -31.23 -16.04 -4.01
N THR A 78 -31.06 -17.01 -4.91
CA THR A 78 -31.32 -18.43 -4.62
C THR A 78 -30.09 -19.13 -4.03
N GLU A 79 -28.96 -18.43 -3.93
CA GLU A 79 -27.74 -18.97 -3.35
C GLU A 79 -27.86 -19.06 -1.82
N LEU A 80 -27.58 -20.24 -1.27
CA LEU A 80 -27.62 -20.49 0.17
C LEU A 80 -26.41 -19.90 0.92
N ALA A 81 -25.34 -19.55 0.21
CA ALA A 81 -24.13 -19.01 0.81
C ALA A 81 -24.28 -17.50 1.06
N PRO A 82 -23.93 -16.99 2.25
CA PRO A 82 -24.03 -15.57 2.52
C PRO A 82 -23.01 -14.77 1.72
N GLU A 83 -23.38 -13.56 1.33
CA GLU A 83 -22.53 -12.63 0.56
C GLU A 83 -21.53 -11.91 1.46
N TYR A 84 -21.98 -11.50 2.65
CA TYR A 84 -21.15 -10.81 3.64
C TYR A 84 -21.21 -11.51 4.98
N ILE A 85 -20.10 -11.51 5.69
CA ILE A 85 -20.01 -12.08 7.05
C ILE A 85 -19.23 -11.19 7.98
N ARG A 86 -19.50 -11.32 9.28
CA ARG A 86 -18.69 -10.76 10.37
C ARG A 86 -18.76 -11.62 11.62
N LYS A 87 -17.77 -11.44 12.49
CA LYS A 87 -17.68 -12.07 13.82
C LYS A 87 -17.83 -11.03 14.92
N TYR A 88 -18.44 -11.41 16.04
CA TYR A 88 -18.39 -10.62 17.27
C TYR A 88 -16.98 -10.69 17.85
N SER A 89 -16.47 -9.53 18.29
CA SER A 89 -15.21 -9.46 19.01
C SER A 89 -15.50 -9.16 20.47
N ASN A 90 -15.19 -10.12 21.35
CA ASN A 90 -15.32 -9.94 22.79
C ASN A 90 -14.42 -8.80 23.29
N GLU A 91 -13.22 -8.66 22.71
CA GLU A 91 -12.27 -7.62 23.06
C GLU A 91 -12.78 -6.21 22.73
N LEU A 92 -13.50 -6.08 21.61
CA LEU A 92 -14.09 -4.80 21.21
C LEU A 92 -15.48 -4.57 21.80
N GLY A 93 -16.12 -5.61 22.36
CA GLY A 93 -17.50 -5.55 22.83
C GLY A 93 -18.53 -5.27 21.73
N ARG A 94 -18.23 -5.62 20.48
CA ARG A 94 -19.08 -5.37 19.30
C ARG A 94 -18.77 -6.30 18.14
N PHE A 95 -19.61 -6.30 17.10
CA PHE A 95 -19.26 -6.94 15.84
C PHE A 95 -18.17 -6.17 15.09
N ARG A 96 -17.31 -6.92 14.41
CA ARG A 96 -16.36 -6.41 13.42
C ARG A 96 -17.10 -5.80 12.22
N ALA A 97 -16.42 -5.09 11.34
CA ALA A 97 -17.04 -4.69 10.08
C ALA A 97 -17.34 -5.92 9.19
N PHE A 98 -18.44 -5.87 8.44
CA PHE A 98 -18.77 -6.88 7.44
C PHE A 98 -17.76 -6.87 6.30
N HIS A 99 -17.29 -8.06 5.91
CA HIS A 99 -16.55 -8.24 4.67
C HIS A 99 -17.29 -9.16 3.70
N SER A 100 -17.11 -8.89 2.42
CA SER A 100 -17.58 -9.75 1.34
C SER A 100 -16.83 -11.08 1.35
N LYS A 101 -17.54 -12.21 1.29
CA LYS A 101 -16.89 -13.53 1.14
C LYS A 101 -16.22 -13.69 -0.21
N LYS A 102 -16.68 -12.95 -1.23
CA LYS A 102 -16.15 -13.04 -2.60
C LYS A 102 -14.86 -12.24 -2.78
N THR A 103 -14.78 -11.06 -2.16
CA THR A 103 -13.68 -10.11 -2.39
C THR A 103 -12.80 -9.86 -1.17
N GLY A 104 -13.25 -10.25 0.03
CA GLY A 104 -12.57 -9.97 1.31
C GLY A 104 -12.66 -8.51 1.78
N ARG A 105 -13.22 -7.61 0.96
CA ARG A 105 -13.32 -6.17 1.24
C ARG A 105 -14.52 -5.85 2.13
N ARG A 106 -14.39 -4.81 2.95
CA ARG A 106 -15.51 -4.26 3.72
C ARG A 106 -16.32 -3.27 2.89
N TYR A 107 -17.64 -3.44 2.85
CA TYR A 107 -18.50 -2.55 2.04
C TYR A 107 -18.50 -1.11 2.55
N LEU A 108 -18.38 -0.89 3.86
CA LEU A 108 -18.26 0.45 4.44
C LEU A 108 -16.94 1.14 4.05
N VAL A 109 -15.86 0.37 3.87
CA VAL A 109 -14.60 0.90 3.33
C VAL A 109 -14.74 1.20 1.84
N GLU A 110 -15.44 0.36 1.09
CA GLU A 110 -15.77 0.64 -0.31
C GLU A 110 -16.54 1.98 -0.46
N ASP A 111 -17.58 2.21 0.35
CA ASP A 111 -18.33 3.48 0.39
C ASP A 111 -17.45 4.68 0.79
N TYR A 112 -16.54 4.48 1.73
CA TYR A 112 -15.56 5.48 2.11
C TYR A 112 -14.61 5.82 0.94
N LEU A 113 -14.12 4.81 0.22
CA LEU A 113 -13.24 4.98 -0.94
C LEU A 113 -13.96 5.62 -2.14
N ASP A 114 -15.25 5.36 -2.34
CA ASP A 114 -16.09 6.06 -3.32
C ASP A 114 -16.07 7.58 -3.08
N ASN A 115 -16.30 8.00 -1.84
CA ASN A 115 -16.28 9.40 -1.45
C ASN A 115 -14.88 10.00 -1.61
N TYR A 116 -13.85 9.28 -1.18
CA TYR A 116 -12.45 9.69 -1.34
C TYR A 116 -12.10 9.93 -2.80
N VAL A 117 -12.40 8.99 -3.71
CA VAL A 117 -12.12 9.14 -5.15
C VAL A 117 -12.91 10.31 -5.75
N SER A 118 -14.16 10.50 -5.34
CA SER A 118 -14.96 11.66 -5.78
C SER A 118 -14.30 12.98 -5.37
N GLU A 119 -13.65 13.05 -4.21
CA GLU A 119 -12.89 14.23 -3.77
C GLU A 119 -11.59 14.42 -4.54
N VAL A 120 -10.88 13.34 -4.87
CA VAL A 120 -9.65 13.39 -5.70
C VAL A 120 -9.96 13.93 -7.09
N LYS A 121 -11.02 13.43 -7.74
CA LYS A 121 -11.43 13.81 -9.10
C LYS A 121 -11.66 15.32 -9.26
N LYS A 122 -12.06 16.03 -8.18
CA LYS A 122 -12.26 17.49 -8.20
C LYS A 122 -10.95 18.29 -8.34
N HIS A 123 -9.80 17.68 -8.08
CA HIS A 123 -8.53 18.40 -7.92
C HIS A 123 -7.46 18.01 -8.95
N ILE A 124 -7.62 16.87 -9.60
CA ILE A 124 -6.73 16.40 -10.65
C ILE A 124 -7.09 17.05 -11.99
N ARG A 125 -6.14 17.06 -12.91
CA ARG A 125 -6.38 17.48 -14.29
C ARG A 125 -6.59 16.24 -15.14
N GLU A 126 -7.49 16.28 -16.11
CA GLU A 126 -7.64 15.21 -17.08
C GLU A 126 -6.66 15.37 -18.27
N GLY A 127 -6.37 14.25 -18.92
CA GLY A 127 -5.57 14.19 -20.14
C GLY A 127 -4.05 14.21 -19.92
N LYS A 128 -3.31 14.20 -21.04
CA LYS A 128 -1.87 13.92 -21.09
C LYS A 128 -1.04 14.63 -20.03
N ASN A 129 0.00 13.96 -19.53
CA ASN A 129 0.94 14.44 -18.52
C ASN A 129 0.28 14.80 -17.17
N SER A 130 -0.85 14.17 -16.85
CA SER A 130 -1.43 14.15 -15.50
C SER A 130 -1.61 12.69 -15.09
N VAL A 131 -0.59 12.15 -14.42
CA VAL A 131 -0.51 10.71 -14.13
C VAL A 131 -0.96 10.45 -12.69
N ASN A 132 -1.93 9.56 -12.51
CA ASN A 132 -2.46 9.17 -11.20
C ASN A 132 -1.89 7.80 -10.79
N ILE A 133 -1.16 7.79 -9.69
CA ILE A 133 -0.49 6.61 -9.16
C ILE A 133 -1.15 6.23 -7.84
N GLY A 134 -1.76 5.05 -7.76
CA GLY A 134 -2.19 4.48 -6.49
C GLY A 134 -0.97 4.02 -5.69
N VAL A 135 -0.87 4.37 -4.41
CA VAL A 135 0.24 3.96 -3.54
C VAL A 135 -0.27 3.43 -2.21
N ILE A 136 0.19 2.24 -1.84
CA ILE A 136 0.06 1.63 -0.51
C ILE A 136 1.43 1.09 -0.08
N THR A 137 1.66 0.92 1.22
CA THR A 137 2.95 0.43 1.74
C THR A 137 2.78 -0.10 3.16
N ASP A 138 3.71 -0.97 3.58
CA ASP A 138 3.83 -1.45 4.95
C ASP A 138 2.49 -2.01 5.46
N THR A 139 1.97 -3.04 4.78
CA THR A 139 0.72 -3.72 5.17
C THR A 139 0.93 -4.73 6.28
N HIS A 140 2.16 -5.25 6.43
CA HIS A 140 2.57 -6.14 7.53
C HIS A 140 1.54 -7.25 7.82
N PHE A 141 1.06 -7.92 6.77
CA PHE A 141 0.14 -9.05 6.95
C PHE A 141 0.85 -10.18 7.71
N LYS A 142 0.11 -10.83 8.61
CA LYS A 142 0.57 -11.99 9.36
C LYS A 142 -0.60 -12.83 9.86
N ASP A 143 -0.38 -14.09 10.19
CA ASP A 143 -1.41 -15.09 10.50
C ASP A 143 -2.01 -14.88 11.89
N LYS A 144 -1.26 -14.25 12.80
CA LYS A 144 -1.81 -13.87 14.10
C LYS A 144 -2.63 -12.58 13.99
N ASP A 145 -3.96 -12.73 14.06
CA ASP A 145 -4.91 -11.62 14.10
C ASP A 145 -4.70 -10.72 15.34
N SER A 146 -4.94 -9.42 15.20
CA SER A 146 -4.81 -8.40 16.25
C SER A 146 -5.84 -7.30 16.04
N VAL A 147 -6.46 -6.86 17.13
CA VAL A 147 -7.42 -5.74 17.08
C VAL A 147 -6.77 -4.37 17.25
N ASP A 148 -5.49 -4.32 17.60
CA ASP A 148 -4.79 -3.07 17.94
C ASP A 148 -3.41 -2.93 17.25
N PHE A 149 -3.01 -3.88 16.42
CA PHE A 149 -1.73 -3.89 15.71
C PHE A 149 -1.80 -4.67 14.37
N TYR A 150 -0.65 -5.10 13.85
CA TYR A 150 -0.52 -5.94 12.66
C TYR A 150 -1.25 -7.27 12.82
N GLY A 151 -1.92 -7.72 11.76
CA GLY A 151 -2.65 -8.99 11.73
C GLY A 151 -3.33 -9.20 10.38
N TRP A 152 -4.50 -9.85 10.39
CA TRP A 152 -5.25 -10.17 9.17
C TRP A 152 -5.73 -8.94 8.39
N ASN A 153 -5.80 -7.79 9.05
CA ASN A 153 -6.12 -6.51 8.43
C ASN A 153 -5.16 -6.14 7.29
N GLY A 154 -3.89 -6.57 7.30
CA GLY A 154 -2.94 -6.30 6.21
C GLY A 154 -3.44 -6.79 4.84
N LEU A 155 -3.91 -8.05 4.76
CA LEU A 155 -4.53 -8.59 3.55
C LEU A 155 -5.81 -7.84 3.16
N GLN A 156 -6.65 -7.54 4.15
CA GLN A 156 -7.90 -6.79 3.92
C GLN A 156 -7.62 -5.40 3.35
N HIS A 157 -6.59 -4.70 3.81
CA HIS A 157 -6.21 -3.38 3.30
C HIS A 157 -5.71 -3.44 1.87
N VAL A 158 -4.97 -4.49 1.48
CA VAL A 158 -4.57 -4.71 0.08
C VAL A 158 -5.78 -4.94 -0.82
N GLN A 159 -6.73 -5.77 -0.38
CA GLN A 159 -7.98 -6.01 -1.11
C GLN A 159 -8.79 -4.72 -1.27
N GLU A 160 -8.90 -3.93 -0.20
CA GLU A 160 -9.61 -2.65 -0.19
C GLU A 160 -8.91 -1.62 -1.09
N PHE A 161 -7.58 -1.55 -1.06
CA PHE A 161 -6.83 -0.70 -1.98
C PHE A 161 -7.05 -1.09 -3.45
N ALA A 162 -7.10 -2.39 -3.77
CA ALA A 162 -7.39 -2.88 -5.11
C ALA A 162 -8.79 -2.47 -5.62
N TYR A 163 -9.70 -2.05 -4.73
CA TYR A 163 -10.98 -1.47 -5.14
C TYR A 163 -10.84 -0.22 -6.00
N LEU A 164 -9.78 0.58 -5.78
CA LEU A 164 -9.56 1.85 -6.47
C LEU A 164 -9.47 1.71 -8.00
N GLU A 165 -9.22 0.51 -8.51
CA GLU A 165 -9.18 0.25 -9.95
C GLU A 165 -10.54 0.39 -10.63
N LYS A 166 -11.64 0.17 -9.90
CA LYS A 166 -12.99 0.22 -10.49
C LYS A 166 -13.31 1.58 -11.10
N PHE A 167 -12.66 2.64 -10.63
CA PHE A 167 -12.99 4.01 -10.99
C PHE A 167 -12.35 4.49 -12.28
N GLY A 168 -11.48 3.67 -12.90
CA GLY A 168 -10.75 4.02 -14.13
C GLY A 168 -9.87 5.25 -13.98
N LEU A 169 -9.42 5.56 -12.76
CA LEU A 169 -8.68 6.78 -12.43
C LEU A 169 -7.17 6.59 -12.46
N LEU A 170 -6.71 5.39 -12.10
CA LEU A 170 -5.30 5.08 -11.90
C LEU A 170 -4.64 4.71 -13.23
N ASP A 171 -3.48 5.30 -13.49
CA ASP A 171 -2.61 4.92 -14.61
C ASP A 171 -1.58 3.85 -14.19
N LEU A 172 -1.30 3.76 -12.89
CA LEU A 172 -0.39 2.81 -12.25
C LEU A 172 -0.82 2.63 -10.78
N LYS A 173 -0.50 1.48 -10.19
CA LYS A 173 -0.50 1.32 -8.73
C LYS A 173 0.79 0.68 -8.24
N ALA A 174 1.17 0.94 -6.99
CA ALA A 174 2.37 0.36 -6.40
C ALA A 174 2.15 0.02 -4.93
N HIS A 175 2.68 -1.13 -4.52
CA HIS A 175 2.92 -1.44 -3.12
C HIS A 175 4.41 -1.28 -2.84
N LEU A 176 4.78 -0.42 -1.90
CA LEU A 176 6.18 -0.03 -1.71
C LEU A 176 6.98 -0.99 -0.80
N GLY A 177 6.44 -2.15 -0.44
CA GLY A 177 7.15 -3.18 0.34
C GLY A 177 6.65 -3.31 1.77
N ASP A 178 7.21 -4.27 2.50
CA ASP A 178 6.71 -4.76 3.80
C ASP A 178 5.26 -5.26 3.66
N TRP A 179 5.11 -6.22 2.75
CA TRP A 179 3.87 -6.92 2.45
C TRP A 179 3.44 -7.77 3.65
N ILE A 180 4.38 -8.53 4.19
CA ILE A 180 4.22 -9.37 5.38
C ILE A 180 5.01 -8.78 6.57
N ASP A 181 4.64 -9.14 7.80
CA ASP A 181 5.43 -8.77 9.00
C ASP A 181 6.74 -9.59 9.08
N GLY A 182 6.82 -10.70 8.35
CA GLY A 182 7.96 -11.61 8.32
C GLY A 182 8.18 -12.37 9.62
N SER A 183 7.15 -12.46 10.48
CA SER A 183 7.24 -13.07 11.82
C SER A 183 6.68 -14.49 11.92
N ASP A 184 6.10 -15.01 10.84
CA ASP A 184 5.45 -16.31 10.81
C ASP A 184 6.35 -17.36 10.18
N ALA A 185 6.03 -18.64 10.38
CA ALA A 185 6.83 -19.72 9.82
C ALA A 185 6.91 -19.61 8.28
N GLY A 186 8.02 -20.05 7.68
CA GLY A 186 8.30 -19.88 6.25
C GLY A 186 7.13 -20.27 5.32
N LEU A 187 6.54 -21.46 5.52
CA LEU A 187 5.39 -21.92 4.71
C LEU A 187 4.13 -21.05 4.90
N ILE A 188 3.96 -20.44 6.07
CA ILE A 188 2.87 -19.49 6.33
C ILE A 188 3.17 -18.18 5.59
N GLY A 189 4.37 -17.63 5.73
CA GLY A 189 4.80 -16.42 5.03
C GLY A 189 4.70 -16.54 3.49
N GLU A 190 5.06 -17.70 2.93
CA GLU A 190 4.85 -18.01 1.50
C GLU A 190 3.36 -17.91 1.13
N SER A 191 2.49 -18.57 1.90
CA SER A 191 1.03 -18.53 1.70
C SER A 191 0.47 -17.10 1.76
N GLU A 192 1.02 -16.27 2.64
CA GLU A 192 0.63 -14.87 2.81
C GLU A 192 1.04 -14.02 1.62
N LEU A 193 2.27 -14.15 1.15
CA LEU A 193 2.75 -13.48 -0.07
C LEU A 193 1.89 -13.86 -1.28
N ILE A 194 1.52 -15.14 -1.44
CA ILE A 194 0.62 -15.59 -2.51
C ILE A 194 -0.75 -14.89 -2.42
N LYS A 195 -1.37 -14.85 -1.23
CA LYS A 195 -2.67 -14.18 -1.01
C LYS A 195 -2.60 -12.69 -1.31
N LEU A 196 -1.53 -12.01 -0.89
CA LEU A 196 -1.32 -10.58 -1.13
C LEU A 196 -1.11 -10.30 -2.61
N LYS A 197 -0.25 -11.08 -3.28
CA LYS A 197 -0.03 -11.00 -4.72
C LYS A 197 -1.33 -11.17 -5.49
N ASP A 198 -2.11 -12.19 -5.17
CA ASP A 198 -3.37 -12.48 -5.86
C ASP A 198 -4.44 -11.42 -5.61
N SER A 199 -4.41 -10.76 -4.46
CA SER A 199 -5.29 -9.64 -4.13
C SER A 199 -4.84 -8.33 -4.80
N PHE A 200 -3.53 -8.16 -5.03
CA PHE A 200 -2.96 -6.96 -5.60
C PHE A 200 -2.79 -7.02 -7.13
N LYS A 201 -2.68 -8.19 -7.75
CA LYS A 201 -2.57 -8.28 -9.21
C LYS A 201 -3.77 -7.66 -9.92
N SER A 202 -3.56 -7.15 -11.12
CA SER A 202 -4.61 -6.55 -11.94
C SER A 202 -4.39 -6.75 -13.42
N ASP A 203 -5.49 -7.00 -14.14
CA ASP A 203 -5.52 -6.99 -15.60
C ASP A 203 -5.95 -5.63 -16.18
N LYS A 204 -6.28 -4.65 -15.31
CA LYS A 204 -6.83 -3.35 -15.70
C LYS A 204 -5.86 -2.20 -15.50
N VAL A 205 -5.12 -2.22 -14.39
CA VAL A 205 -4.20 -1.15 -14.00
C VAL A 205 -2.81 -1.75 -13.86
N PRO A 206 -1.79 -1.21 -14.58
CA PRO A 206 -0.41 -1.61 -14.37
C PRO A 206 0.00 -1.50 -12.91
N TYR A 207 0.87 -2.38 -12.43
CA TYR A 207 1.27 -2.41 -11.03
C TYR A 207 2.75 -2.72 -10.79
N LEU A 208 3.28 -2.24 -9.67
CA LEU A 208 4.64 -2.53 -9.19
C LEU A 208 4.60 -3.18 -7.81
N ASN A 209 5.32 -4.30 -7.67
CA ASN A 209 5.50 -5.03 -6.42
C ASN A 209 6.93 -4.82 -5.91
N ILE A 210 7.12 -3.90 -4.97
CA ILE A 210 8.42 -3.57 -4.40
C ILE A 210 8.64 -4.39 -3.14
N LYS A 211 9.88 -4.85 -2.92
CA LYS A 211 10.32 -5.61 -1.75
C LYS A 211 10.75 -4.66 -0.62
N GLY A 212 10.31 -4.93 0.60
CA GLY A 212 10.69 -4.26 1.84
C GLY A 212 11.62 -5.08 2.72
N ASN A 213 11.92 -4.59 3.92
CA ASN A 213 12.87 -5.27 4.82
C ASN A 213 12.26 -6.45 5.58
N HIS A 214 10.93 -6.53 5.68
CA HIS A 214 10.24 -7.63 6.35
C HIS A 214 9.94 -8.82 5.44
N ASP A 215 10.06 -8.63 4.13
CA ASP A 215 9.56 -9.58 3.13
C ASP A 215 10.43 -10.83 2.94
N GLU A 216 11.58 -10.90 3.62
CA GLU A 216 12.52 -12.04 3.64
C GLU A 216 12.31 -13.00 4.81
N ASN A 217 11.30 -12.74 5.64
CA ASN A 217 10.97 -13.53 6.83
C ASN A 217 12.07 -13.56 7.92
N ASP A 218 13.04 -12.65 7.86
CA ASP A 218 14.18 -12.60 8.79
C ASP A 218 13.74 -12.35 10.24
N LYS A 219 12.59 -11.71 10.46
CA LYS A 219 12.03 -11.55 11.81
C LYS A 219 11.64 -12.91 12.41
N PHE A 220 11.16 -13.87 11.63
CA PHE A 220 10.90 -15.22 12.12
C PHE A 220 12.22 -15.90 12.47
N ASP A 221 13.21 -15.81 11.59
CA ASP A 221 14.54 -16.41 11.78
C ASP A 221 15.22 -15.89 13.06
N GLU A 222 15.17 -14.58 13.32
CA GLU A 222 15.64 -13.95 14.57
C GLU A 222 15.05 -14.57 15.84
N HIS A 223 13.79 -14.98 15.79
CA HIS A 223 13.09 -15.58 16.94
C HIS A 223 13.21 -17.12 16.97
N HIS A 224 13.71 -17.74 15.90
CA HIS A 224 13.76 -19.20 15.73
C HIS A 224 15.10 -19.62 15.15
N ASP A 225 16.09 -19.81 16.03
CA ASP A 225 17.43 -20.36 15.78
C ASP A 225 18.31 -19.70 14.69
N LEU A 226 17.87 -18.60 14.07
CA LEU A 226 18.55 -17.83 13.02
C LEU A 226 18.70 -18.57 11.69
N LYS A 227 18.14 -19.77 11.53
CA LYS A 227 18.18 -20.45 10.23
C LYS A 227 17.22 -19.80 9.26
N ALA A 228 17.67 -19.69 8.01
CA ALA A 228 16.86 -19.17 6.93
C ALA A 228 15.56 -19.98 6.76
N SER A 229 14.42 -19.36 7.06
CA SER A 229 13.09 -19.98 6.84
C SER A 229 12.61 -19.81 5.40
N PHE A 230 13.09 -18.78 4.71
CA PHE A 230 12.92 -18.60 3.26
C PHE A 230 14.19 -19.04 2.53
N PRO A 231 14.07 -19.84 1.44
CA PRO A 231 15.19 -20.09 0.56
C PRO A 231 15.55 -18.84 -0.27
N GLU A 232 16.67 -18.93 -1.00
CA GLU A 232 17.09 -17.86 -1.89
C GLU A 232 16.00 -17.52 -2.92
N ASN A 233 15.73 -16.22 -3.08
CA ASN A 233 14.77 -15.66 -4.02
C ASN A 233 13.30 -16.04 -3.76
N GLU A 234 12.92 -16.46 -2.55
CA GLU A 234 11.54 -16.87 -2.25
C GLU A 234 10.52 -15.76 -2.58
N PHE A 235 10.75 -14.55 -2.06
CA PHE A 235 9.89 -13.39 -2.36
C PHE A 235 9.82 -13.12 -3.87
N GLU A 236 10.97 -13.08 -4.53
CA GLU A 236 11.10 -12.79 -5.94
C GLU A 236 10.34 -13.80 -6.80
N ASN A 237 10.48 -15.09 -6.48
CA ASN A 237 9.81 -16.19 -7.19
C ASN A 237 8.29 -16.15 -7.04
N ILE A 238 7.78 -15.66 -5.92
CA ILE A 238 6.34 -15.51 -5.69
C ILE A 238 5.83 -14.24 -6.39
N MET A 239 6.44 -13.09 -6.09
CA MET A 239 5.85 -11.77 -6.27
C MET A 239 6.10 -11.14 -7.64
N TRP A 240 7.25 -11.43 -8.26
CA TRP A 240 7.69 -10.75 -9.48
C TRP A 240 7.30 -11.40 -10.81
N PRO A 241 7.03 -12.72 -10.95
CA PRO A 241 6.72 -13.28 -12.25
C PRO A 241 5.50 -12.64 -12.91
N ASP A 242 4.43 -12.41 -12.14
CA ASP A 242 3.22 -11.73 -12.63
C ASP A 242 3.51 -10.25 -12.95
N MET A 243 4.27 -9.56 -12.09
CA MET A 243 4.66 -8.16 -12.31
C MET A 243 5.38 -7.98 -13.64
N TYR A 244 6.39 -8.80 -13.94
CA TYR A 244 7.18 -8.71 -15.18
C TYR A 244 6.46 -9.21 -16.44
N ARG A 245 5.30 -9.88 -16.30
CA ARG A 245 4.48 -10.31 -17.44
C ARG A 245 3.55 -9.22 -17.97
N GLN A 246 3.37 -8.13 -17.22
CA GLN A 246 2.46 -7.06 -17.60
C GLN A 246 2.85 -6.40 -18.91
N LYS A 247 1.86 -5.99 -19.70
CA LYS A 247 2.10 -5.22 -20.91
C LYS A 247 2.62 -3.83 -20.55
N GLY A 248 3.70 -3.40 -21.21
CA GLY A 248 4.27 -2.06 -21.06
C GLY A 248 5.23 -1.89 -19.88
N ILE A 249 5.48 -2.95 -19.09
CA ILE A 249 6.59 -2.94 -18.14
C ILE A 249 7.91 -3.07 -18.89
N HIS A 250 8.90 -2.28 -18.49
CA HIS A 250 10.26 -2.32 -19.01
C HIS A 250 11.23 -2.64 -17.87
N TYR A 251 12.28 -3.39 -18.18
CA TYR A 251 13.30 -3.80 -17.20
C TYR A 251 14.60 -4.14 -17.94
N VAL A 252 15.73 -4.15 -17.22
CA VAL A 252 17.04 -4.58 -17.75
C VAL A 252 17.22 -6.08 -17.46
N SER A 253 17.14 -6.47 -16.19
CA SER A 253 16.97 -7.86 -15.77
C SER A 253 15.73 -8.02 -14.89
N ARG A 254 15.46 -9.27 -14.48
CA ARG A 254 14.40 -9.60 -13.51
C ARG A 254 14.94 -9.93 -12.12
N GLN A 255 16.24 -9.69 -11.87
CA GLN A 255 16.95 -10.16 -10.68
C GLN A 255 16.87 -9.19 -9.50
N HIS A 256 16.83 -7.89 -9.75
CA HIS A 256 16.95 -6.89 -8.66
C HIS A 256 15.66 -6.11 -8.39
N GLY A 257 14.55 -6.41 -9.06
CA GLY A 257 13.27 -5.70 -8.83
C GLY A 257 13.19 -4.32 -9.49
N VAL A 258 14.17 -3.97 -10.34
CA VAL A 258 14.16 -2.71 -11.08
C VAL A 258 13.33 -2.86 -12.35
N ALA A 259 12.25 -2.10 -12.40
CA ALA A 259 11.38 -2.02 -13.55
C ALA A 259 10.87 -0.60 -13.71
N TYR A 260 10.30 -0.28 -14.87
CA TYR A 260 9.66 1.00 -15.07
C TYR A 260 8.47 0.93 -16.04
N PHE A 261 7.58 1.90 -15.88
CA PHE A 261 6.53 2.22 -16.82
C PHE A 261 6.71 3.65 -17.33
N ASP A 262 6.46 3.84 -18.62
CA ASP A 262 6.34 5.16 -19.24
C ASP A 262 4.86 5.50 -19.43
N ILE A 263 4.42 6.60 -18.84
CA ILE A 263 3.05 7.13 -18.93
C ILE A 263 3.16 8.57 -19.41
N ASP A 264 2.88 8.79 -20.69
CA ASP A 264 3.26 10.00 -21.42
C ASP A 264 4.75 10.36 -21.21
N ASP A 265 5.04 11.56 -20.70
CA ASP A 265 6.41 12.03 -20.41
C ASP A 265 6.86 11.68 -18.98
N VAL A 266 6.01 11.02 -18.17
CA VAL A 266 6.39 10.54 -16.83
C VAL A 266 6.96 9.13 -16.94
N ARG A 267 8.13 8.90 -16.34
CA ARG A 267 8.71 7.57 -16.13
C ARG A 267 8.67 7.24 -14.65
N VAL A 268 8.08 6.10 -14.29
CA VAL A 268 8.05 5.60 -12.92
C VAL A 268 8.96 4.40 -12.81
N VAL A 269 9.99 4.46 -11.96
CA VAL A 269 11.02 3.42 -11.79
C VAL A 269 10.91 2.81 -10.38
N SER A 270 10.81 1.48 -10.28
CA SER A 270 10.97 0.75 -9.02
C SER A 270 12.44 0.49 -8.71
N VAL A 271 12.79 0.52 -7.43
CA VAL A 271 14.12 0.20 -6.90
C VAL A 271 13.94 -0.68 -5.67
N ASN A 272 14.76 -1.72 -5.57
CA ASN A 272 14.80 -2.60 -4.42
C ASN A 272 15.87 -2.13 -3.43
N THR A 273 15.44 -1.54 -2.33
CA THR A 273 16.35 -1.14 -1.24
C THR A 273 16.66 -2.27 -0.26
N SER A 274 16.09 -3.45 -0.49
CA SER A 274 16.35 -4.70 0.24
C SER A 274 17.18 -5.67 -0.61
N ASP A 275 18.03 -5.13 -1.48
CA ASP A 275 18.87 -5.91 -2.38
C ASP A 275 20.14 -6.34 -1.65
N LEU A 276 20.09 -7.55 -1.08
CA LEU A 276 21.16 -8.17 -0.33
C LEU A 276 21.56 -9.50 -0.98
N PRO A 277 22.83 -9.92 -0.86
CA PRO A 277 23.23 -11.24 -1.30
C PRO A 277 22.70 -12.31 -0.32
N TYR A 278 22.14 -13.39 -0.85
CA TYR A 278 21.77 -14.55 -0.05
C TYR A 278 23.01 -15.41 0.20
N ILE A 279 23.61 -15.24 1.39
CA ILE A 279 24.80 -16.00 1.79
C ILE A 279 24.51 -16.62 3.14
N LEU A 280 24.56 -17.95 3.22
CA LEU A 280 24.45 -18.67 4.47
C LEU A 280 25.82 -18.93 5.08
N ASP A 281 25.91 -18.82 6.40
CA ASP A 281 27.05 -19.31 7.15
C ASP A 281 27.03 -20.85 7.28
N ASN A 282 28.05 -21.42 7.93
CA ASN A 282 28.15 -22.87 8.13
C ASN A 282 27.06 -23.46 9.06
N LYS A 283 26.24 -22.63 9.70
CA LYS A 283 25.11 -23.02 10.54
C LYS A 283 23.77 -22.85 9.83
N GLY A 284 23.77 -22.32 8.60
CA GLY A 284 22.57 -22.04 7.81
C GLY A 284 21.93 -20.70 8.14
N HIS A 285 22.64 -19.79 8.81
CA HIS A 285 22.12 -18.45 9.10
C HIS A 285 22.44 -17.48 7.96
N LYS A 286 21.51 -16.58 7.66
CA LYS A 286 21.77 -15.50 6.69
C LYS A 286 22.85 -14.58 7.23
N ARG A 287 23.90 -14.34 6.44
CA ARG A 287 25.00 -13.41 6.79
C ARG A 287 24.52 -11.96 6.90
N TYR A 288 23.51 -11.61 6.12
CA TYR A 288 22.87 -10.30 6.13
C TYR A 288 21.40 -10.46 6.46
N ASP A 289 20.99 -9.85 7.57
CA ASP A 289 19.60 -9.74 7.98
C ASP A 289 18.97 -8.49 7.33
N THR A 290 18.03 -8.72 6.43
CA THR A 290 17.29 -7.72 5.67
C THR A 290 16.46 -6.81 6.57
N LYS A 291 15.96 -7.31 7.70
CA LYS A 291 15.16 -6.53 8.64
C LYS A 291 15.92 -5.28 9.13
N ILE A 292 17.23 -5.38 9.29
CA ILE A 292 18.09 -4.29 9.78
C ILE A 292 19.10 -3.77 8.74
N THR A 293 19.32 -4.52 7.66
CA THR A 293 20.28 -4.18 6.61
C THR A 293 19.52 -3.86 5.33
N LEU A 294 19.56 -2.59 4.92
CA LEU A 294 19.03 -2.17 3.63
C LEU A 294 20.18 -1.70 2.74
N ALA A 295 20.14 -2.03 1.46
CA ALA A 295 21.21 -1.76 0.51
C ALA A 295 20.71 -1.71 -0.93
N VAL A 296 21.59 -1.20 -1.80
CA VAL A 296 21.50 -1.30 -3.26
C VAL A 296 22.86 -1.78 -3.75
N ARG A 297 22.90 -2.84 -4.56
CA ARG A 297 24.16 -3.44 -5.04
C ARG A 297 24.58 -2.93 -6.41
N GLU A 298 25.82 -3.25 -6.78
CA GLU A 298 26.46 -2.82 -8.03
C GLU A 298 25.65 -3.15 -9.28
N ASP A 299 25.11 -4.37 -9.36
CA ASP A 299 24.33 -4.82 -10.52
C ASP A 299 23.04 -4.00 -10.66
N GLN A 300 22.34 -3.74 -9.54
CA GLN A 300 21.15 -2.89 -9.55
C GLN A 300 21.47 -1.44 -9.94
N ILE A 301 22.62 -0.90 -9.52
CA ILE A 301 23.09 0.42 -9.94
C ILE A 301 23.33 0.45 -11.45
N GLU A 302 23.88 -0.60 -12.05
CA GLU A 302 24.07 -0.72 -13.50
C GLU A 302 22.73 -0.65 -14.24
N GLU A 303 21.73 -1.40 -13.78
CA GLU A 303 20.39 -1.37 -14.38
C GLU A 303 19.77 0.03 -14.35
N ILE A 304 19.95 0.74 -13.24
CA ILE A 304 19.49 2.13 -13.09
C ILE A 304 20.24 3.04 -14.06
N ILE A 305 21.56 2.91 -14.20
CA ILE A 305 22.37 3.69 -15.16
C ILE A 305 21.88 3.45 -16.59
N GLU A 306 21.61 2.21 -16.97
CA GLU A 306 21.10 1.86 -18.30
C GLU A 306 19.74 2.51 -18.58
N ILE A 307 18.82 2.45 -17.61
CA ILE A 307 17.49 3.08 -17.71
C ILE A 307 17.64 4.59 -17.88
N LEU A 308 18.44 5.23 -17.03
CA LEU A 308 18.66 6.67 -17.03
C LEU A 308 19.30 7.15 -18.34
N THR A 309 20.29 6.43 -18.86
CA THR A 309 20.94 6.74 -20.16
C THR A 309 19.94 6.77 -21.32
N LYS A 310 18.83 6.01 -21.22
CA LYS A 310 17.75 5.93 -22.22
C LYS A 310 16.51 6.77 -21.84
N SER A 311 16.67 7.82 -21.02
CA SER A 311 15.54 8.58 -20.44
C SER A 311 15.32 9.99 -21.02
N SER A 312 15.85 10.30 -22.21
CA SER A 312 15.63 11.62 -22.83
C SER A 312 14.14 11.99 -22.92
N ASN A 313 13.82 13.25 -22.62
CA ASN A 313 12.46 13.82 -22.57
C ASN A 313 11.55 13.30 -21.45
N LYS A 314 12.09 12.61 -20.41
CA LYS A 314 11.28 12.07 -19.31
C LYS A 314 11.38 12.88 -18.01
N LYS A 315 10.27 12.96 -17.28
CA LYS A 315 10.24 13.33 -15.86
C LYS A 315 10.12 12.05 -15.04
N ILE A 316 11.15 11.79 -14.23
CA ILE A 316 11.36 10.49 -13.62
C ILE A 316 10.99 10.54 -12.14
N ILE A 317 10.24 9.54 -11.70
CA ILE A 317 9.90 9.29 -10.31
C ILE A 317 10.46 7.94 -9.94
N PHE A 318 11.24 7.90 -8.87
CA PHE A 318 11.71 6.66 -8.28
C PHE A 318 10.77 6.22 -7.15
N MET A 319 10.57 4.92 -7.02
CA MET A 319 9.79 4.29 -5.95
C MET A 319 10.59 3.17 -5.32
N SER A 320 10.61 3.10 -4.00
CA SER A 320 11.25 2.02 -3.26
C SER A 320 10.57 1.82 -1.90
N HIS A 321 11.05 0.82 -1.16
CA HIS A 321 10.64 0.67 0.23
C HIS A 321 11.23 1.75 1.14
N ALA A 322 12.55 1.93 1.13
CA ALA A 322 13.23 2.86 2.03
C ALA A 322 13.80 4.09 1.32
N ASN A 323 13.84 5.22 2.04
CA ASN A 323 14.50 6.41 1.53
C ASN A 323 16.04 6.21 1.48
N PRO A 324 16.73 6.58 0.37
CA PRO A 324 18.16 6.36 0.21
C PRO A 324 19.02 7.28 1.08
N ILE A 325 18.53 8.52 1.30
CA ILE A 325 19.18 9.53 2.14
C ILE A 325 18.18 10.11 3.13
N ASN A 326 18.64 10.70 4.23
CA ASN A 326 17.78 11.40 5.19
C ASN A 326 17.69 12.91 4.89
N ARG A 327 16.91 13.65 5.70
CA ARG A 327 16.74 15.12 5.59
C ARG A 327 18.05 15.92 5.63
N LYS A 328 19.13 15.36 6.19
CA LYS A 328 20.46 15.98 6.26
C LYS A 328 21.36 15.59 5.08
N GLY A 329 20.86 14.81 4.12
CA GLY A 329 21.63 14.29 2.99
C GLY A 329 22.57 13.14 3.34
N SER A 330 22.52 12.61 4.58
CA SER A 330 23.33 11.46 4.97
C SER A 330 22.67 10.15 4.53
N ASN A 331 23.47 9.09 4.41
CA ASN A 331 23.00 7.75 4.08
C ASN A 331 21.87 7.33 5.04
N ALA A 332 20.75 6.86 4.49
CA ALA A 332 19.63 6.33 5.26
C ALA A 332 19.47 4.81 5.14
N LEU A 333 20.16 4.21 4.17
CA LEU A 333 20.36 2.76 4.07
C LEU A 333 21.64 2.37 4.83
N LYS A 334 21.84 1.08 5.07
CA LYS A 334 23.12 0.60 5.61
C LYS A 334 24.23 0.79 4.57
N TYR A 335 23.96 0.41 3.33
CA TYR A 335 24.92 0.48 2.22
C TYR A 335 24.35 1.23 1.02
N ASN A 336 25.20 2.03 0.36
CA ASN A 336 24.99 2.66 -0.95
C ASN A 336 23.77 3.59 -1.14
N GLY A 337 22.99 3.91 -0.11
CA GLY A 337 21.86 4.84 -0.24
C GLY A 337 22.30 6.25 -0.68
N ARG A 338 23.39 6.76 -0.10
CA ARG A 338 23.97 8.04 -0.54
C ARG A 338 24.48 7.98 -1.98
N SER A 339 25.19 6.92 -2.37
CA SER A 339 25.69 6.73 -3.74
C SER A 339 24.53 6.71 -4.74
N LEU A 340 23.42 6.01 -4.44
CA LEU A 340 22.21 6.06 -5.27
C LEU A 340 21.70 7.49 -5.43
N HIS A 341 21.56 8.26 -4.35
CA HIS A 341 21.14 9.66 -4.46
C HIS A 341 22.08 10.48 -5.34
N GLU A 342 23.39 10.35 -5.16
CA GLU A 342 24.40 11.10 -5.92
C GLU A 342 24.36 10.73 -7.41
N LEU A 343 24.06 9.48 -7.78
CA LEU A 343 23.79 9.09 -9.16
C LEU A 343 22.58 9.83 -9.74
N LEU A 344 21.47 9.93 -8.99
CA LEU A 344 20.28 10.68 -9.43
C LEU A 344 20.57 12.18 -9.60
N VAL A 345 21.45 12.73 -8.77
CA VAL A 345 21.92 14.13 -8.89
C VAL A 345 22.79 14.30 -10.13
N ALA A 346 23.76 13.40 -10.35
CA ALA A 346 24.62 13.41 -11.54
C ALA A 346 23.80 13.31 -12.84
N PHE A 347 22.75 12.49 -12.84
CA PHE A 347 21.79 12.43 -13.95
C PHE A 347 21.11 13.78 -14.20
N ASN A 348 20.59 14.43 -13.16
CA ASN A 348 19.96 15.75 -13.28
C ASN A 348 20.93 16.84 -13.75
N GLN A 349 22.23 16.65 -13.54
CA GLN A 349 23.29 17.57 -13.95
C GLN A 349 23.89 17.21 -15.32
N CYS A 350 23.43 16.11 -15.95
CA CYS A 350 23.96 15.58 -17.22
C CYS A 350 25.45 15.23 -17.15
N GLU A 351 25.90 14.72 -16.00
CA GLU A 351 27.30 14.41 -15.73
C GLU A 351 27.70 13.01 -16.24
N LYS A 352 29.01 12.78 -16.27
CA LYS A 352 29.61 11.45 -16.45
C LYS A 352 30.61 11.18 -15.34
N GLY A 353 30.81 9.93 -14.99
CA GLY A 353 31.70 9.57 -13.90
C GLY A 353 31.73 8.08 -13.61
N ARG A 354 32.23 7.77 -12.41
CA ARG A 354 32.32 6.41 -11.89
C ARG A 354 31.73 6.37 -10.48
N MET A 355 30.89 5.38 -10.24
CA MET A 355 30.36 5.08 -8.92
C MET A 355 31.49 4.60 -8.00
N HIS A 356 31.37 4.94 -6.73
CA HIS A 356 32.21 4.40 -5.66
C HIS A 356 31.36 4.21 -4.41
N ALA A 357 31.71 3.18 -3.64
CA ALA A 357 31.19 2.97 -2.30
C ALA A 357 32.06 3.72 -1.27
N SER A 358 31.62 3.76 -0.02
CA SER A 358 32.46 4.30 1.06
C SER A 358 33.69 3.40 1.30
N ASP A 359 34.76 3.97 1.84
CA ASP A 359 35.95 3.20 2.17
C ASP A 359 35.64 2.10 3.21
N GLY A 360 36.17 0.90 2.99
CA GLY A 360 36.01 -0.23 3.91
C GLY A 360 34.70 -1.01 3.77
N GLU A 361 33.87 -0.69 2.77
CA GLU A 361 32.64 -1.46 2.52
C GLU A 361 32.94 -2.93 2.14
N PRO A 362 32.11 -3.89 2.59
CA PRO A 362 32.22 -5.29 2.19
C PRO A 362 32.21 -5.45 0.67
N ALA A 363 32.85 -6.50 0.16
CA ALA A 363 33.02 -6.72 -1.28
C ALA A 363 31.68 -6.73 -2.03
N GLU A 364 30.65 -7.28 -1.40
CA GLU A 364 29.29 -7.43 -1.91
C GLU A 364 28.53 -6.10 -2.10
N PHE A 365 29.02 -5.01 -1.51
CA PHE A 365 28.43 -3.66 -1.60
C PHE A 365 29.38 -2.64 -2.23
N ARG A 366 30.51 -3.06 -2.77
CA ARG A 366 31.38 -2.15 -3.52
C ARG A 366 30.67 -1.72 -4.80
N LEU A 367 31.01 -0.52 -5.27
CA LEU A 367 30.49 0.04 -6.51
C LEU A 367 31.66 0.46 -7.38
N SER A 368 31.57 0.19 -8.67
CA SER A 368 32.60 0.54 -9.63
C SER A 368 32.06 0.87 -11.03
N ASN A 369 30.73 0.94 -11.18
CA ASN A 369 30.01 1.25 -12.43
C ASN A 369 30.45 2.58 -13.05
N TYR A 370 30.41 2.66 -14.37
CA TYR A 370 30.61 3.91 -15.11
C TYR A 370 29.25 4.44 -15.59
N PHE A 371 29.07 5.76 -15.56
CA PHE A 371 27.88 6.40 -16.11
C PHE A 371 28.27 7.58 -17.02
N ASP A 372 27.47 7.81 -18.06
CA ASP A 372 27.58 8.99 -18.93
C ASP A 372 26.19 9.49 -19.33
N PHE A 373 25.75 10.57 -18.69
CA PHE A 373 24.47 11.20 -18.95
C PHE A 373 24.59 12.45 -19.84
N THR A 374 25.78 12.74 -20.38
CA THR A 374 26.03 13.96 -21.18
C THR A 374 25.21 14.03 -22.47
N LYS A 375 24.73 12.88 -22.94
CA LYS A 375 23.88 12.77 -24.15
C LYS A 375 22.39 12.77 -23.85
N VAL A 376 21.98 12.69 -22.58
CA VAL A 376 20.57 12.71 -22.19
C VAL A 376 20.03 14.13 -22.30
N LYS A 377 18.88 14.29 -22.97
CA LYS A 377 18.28 15.61 -23.22
C LYS A 377 16.94 15.75 -22.52
N ASN A 378 16.66 16.92 -21.98
CA ASN A 378 15.34 17.31 -21.42
C ASN A 378 14.78 16.32 -20.38
N ALA A 379 15.62 15.56 -19.70
CA ALA A 379 15.21 14.58 -18.71
C ALA A 379 15.52 15.09 -17.29
N ARG A 380 14.73 14.67 -16.30
CA ARG A 380 14.99 15.00 -14.90
C ARG A 380 14.32 14.03 -13.94
N VAL A 381 15.05 13.56 -12.94
CA VAL A 381 14.49 12.96 -11.72
C VAL A 381 13.88 14.07 -10.87
N VAL A 382 12.55 14.00 -10.69
CA VAL A 382 11.79 15.04 -9.99
C VAL A 382 11.38 14.62 -8.59
N ALA A 383 11.19 13.33 -8.34
CA ALA A 383 10.75 12.84 -7.05
C ALA A 383 11.20 11.41 -6.73
N TYR A 384 11.15 11.09 -5.45
CA TYR A 384 11.43 9.78 -4.87
C TYR A 384 10.36 9.45 -3.82
N PHE A 385 9.67 8.34 -3.99
CA PHE A 385 8.53 7.90 -3.20
C PHE A 385 8.92 6.65 -2.40
N CYS A 386 8.64 6.62 -1.11
CA CYS A 386 8.94 5.45 -0.28
C CYS A 386 8.06 5.31 0.96
N GLY A 387 8.09 4.13 1.58
CA GLY A 387 7.41 3.78 2.83
C GLY A 387 8.39 3.66 4.01
N HIS A 388 8.41 2.50 4.68
CA HIS A 388 9.37 2.03 5.69
C HIS A 388 9.32 2.77 7.04
N ARG A 389 9.13 4.09 7.04
CA ARG A 389 9.24 4.93 8.24
C ARG A 389 7.94 5.02 9.05
N HIS A 390 6.87 4.38 8.58
CA HIS A 390 5.55 4.36 9.22
C HIS A 390 5.10 5.76 9.66
N ARG A 391 5.29 6.75 8.78
CA ARG A 391 4.90 8.14 9.00
C ARG A 391 4.91 8.90 7.69
N GLU A 392 4.12 9.95 7.62
CA GLU A 392 4.25 10.92 6.54
C GLU A 392 5.44 11.84 6.79
N ASP A 393 6.32 11.93 5.80
CA ASP A 393 7.41 12.90 5.81
C ASP A 393 7.62 13.47 4.39
N GLN A 394 8.35 14.57 4.28
CA GLN A 394 8.78 15.11 2.98
C GLN A 394 9.99 16.03 3.14
N TYR A 395 10.88 16.01 2.15
CA TYR A 395 11.99 16.94 2.06
C TYR A 395 12.50 17.03 0.62
N ARG A 396 13.23 18.09 0.30
CA ARG A 396 13.81 18.31 -1.02
C ARG A 396 15.31 18.50 -0.90
N ILE A 397 16.07 17.71 -1.65
CA ILE A 397 17.55 17.75 -1.66
C ILE A 397 17.99 17.70 -3.13
N ASN A 398 18.90 18.61 -3.50
CA ASN A 398 19.42 18.74 -4.87
C ASN A 398 18.32 18.78 -5.96
N GLY A 399 17.19 19.40 -5.64
CA GLY A 399 16.06 19.55 -6.54
C GLY A 399 15.11 18.34 -6.62
N ILE A 400 15.44 17.20 -6.01
CA ILE A 400 14.61 15.98 -5.96
C ILE A 400 13.69 16.02 -4.74
N GLN A 401 12.39 15.84 -4.95
CA GLN A 401 11.38 15.80 -3.89
C GLN A 401 11.24 14.38 -3.32
N TYR A 402 11.62 14.19 -2.06
CA TYR A 402 11.37 12.96 -1.31
C TYR A 402 10.01 13.02 -0.63
N ILE A 403 9.19 11.99 -0.82
CA ILE A 403 7.86 11.85 -0.22
C ILE A 403 7.79 10.48 0.46
N LEU A 404 7.58 10.51 1.77
CA LEU A 404 7.41 9.31 2.58
C LEU A 404 5.94 9.15 2.92
N PHE A 405 5.42 7.96 2.68
CA PHE A 405 4.03 7.56 2.92
C PHE A 405 3.89 6.87 4.28
N ASN A 406 2.73 7.02 4.92
CA ASN A 406 2.42 6.28 6.15
C ASN A 406 2.10 4.81 5.82
N CYS A 407 2.26 3.94 6.82
CA CYS A 407 1.95 2.52 6.70
C CYS A 407 0.45 2.25 6.69
N SER A 408 0.02 1.26 5.89
CA SER A 408 -1.36 0.81 5.92
C SER A 408 -1.67 -0.01 7.16
N ALA A 409 -0.71 -0.79 7.67
CA ALA A 409 -0.92 -1.64 8.84
C ALA A 409 -1.46 -0.85 10.04
N LEU A 410 -2.32 -1.50 10.84
CA LEU A 410 -2.85 -0.92 12.06
C LEU A 410 -1.73 -0.73 13.08
N MET A 411 -1.68 0.46 13.69
CA MET A 411 -0.61 0.86 14.60
C MET A 411 -1.19 1.46 15.90
N GLY A 412 -1.56 0.60 16.85
CA GLY A 412 -2.08 1.02 18.15
C GLY A 412 -1.02 1.72 19.01
N PRO A 413 -1.41 2.62 19.92
CA PRO A 413 -0.50 3.54 20.59
C PRO A 413 0.49 2.87 21.57
N ASN A 414 0.18 1.67 22.03
CA ASN A 414 0.92 0.96 23.09
C ASN A 414 2.03 0.05 22.57
N HIS A 415 2.24 0.00 21.25
CA HIS A 415 3.28 -0.84 20.64
C HIS A 415 4.59 -0.06 20.45
N SER A 416 5.72 -0.76 20.61
CA SER A 416 7.07 -0.16 20.53
C SER A 416 7.39 0.41 19.15
N LEU A 417 6.93 -0.27 18.10
CA LEU A 417 7.13 0.13 16.70
C LEU A 417 6.16 1.22 16.23
N THR A 418 5.13 1.56 17.03
CA THR A 418 4.20 2.64 16.68
C THR A 418 4.91 3.97 16.76
N THR A 419 5.06 4.64 15.63
CA THR A 419 5.69 5.96 15.55
C THR A 419 4.87 7.01 16.29
N LYS A 420 5.51 8.09 16.77
CA LYS A 420 4.80 9.24 17.37
C LYS A 420 3.67 9.76 16.47
N TYR A 421 3.88 9.71 15.15
CA TYR A 421 2.87 10.06 14.15
C TYR A 421 1.60 9.20 14.31
N ASN A 422 1.73 7.87 14.31
CA ASN A 422 0.59 6.97 14.46
C ASN A 422 -0.01 6.97 15.89
N LYS A 423 0.80 7.18 16.94
CA LYS A 423 0.28 7.36 18.32
C LYS A 423 -0.69 8.53 18.41
N ASN A 424 -0.37 9.64 17.75
CA ASN A 424 -1.22 10.83 17.73
C ASN A 424 -2.54 10.62 16.96
N LEU A 425 -2.56 9.69 16.00
CA LEU A 425 -3.77 9.37 15.24
C LEU A 425 -4.70 8.42 15.99
N ASN A 426 -4.21 7.76 17.05
CA ASN A 426 -4.95 6.78 17.84
C ASN A 426 -5.72 5.77 16.95
N ARG A 427 -4.99 5.07 16.09
CA ARG A 427 -5.57 4.20 15.05
C ARG A 427 -6.36 3.08 15.70
N LYS A 428 -7.59 2.89 15.22
CA LYS A 428 -8.52 1.88 15.74
C LYS A 428 -9.03 1.03 14.60
N ILE A 429 -9.26 -0.22 14.93
CA ILE A 429 -9.75 -1.19 13.97
C ILE A 429 -11.26 -1.00 13.71
N ASP A 430 -11.68 -1.15 12.46
CA ASP A 430 -12.99 -0.76 11.90
C ASP A 430 -13.32 0.74 12.02
N HIS A 431 -12.30 1.60 12.07
CA HIS A 431 -12.46 3.05 11.95
C HIS A 431 -11.78 3.54 10.68
N ASN A 432 -12.15 4.73 10.22
CA ASN A 432 -11.53 5.31 9.04
C ASN A 432 -10.02 5.56 9.20
N ASN A 433 -9.49 5.62 10.43
CA ASN A 433 -8.06 5.75 10.72
C ASN A 433 -7.33 4.40 10.86
N GLU A 434 -7.98 3.27 10.57
CA GLU A 434 -7.35 1.95 10.67
C GLU A 434 -6.24 1.76 9.65
N PHE A 435 -6.48 2.17 8.41
CA PHE A 435 -5.65 1.94 7.22
C PHE A 435 -5.10 3.26 6.68
N ALA A 436 -4.13 3.18 5.76
CA ALA A 436 -3.64 4.33 5.01
C ALA A 436 -3.33 3.94 3.57
N GLY A 437 -3.61 4.84 2.65
CA GLY A 437 -3.23 4.71 1.25
C GLY A 437 -3.44 6.01 0.48
N TYR A 438 -3.00 6.04 -0.77
CA TYR A 438 -2.82 7.28 -1.50
C TYR A 438 -3.18 7.15 -2.98
N ILE A 439 -3.60 8.26 -3.55
CA ILE A 439 -3.56 8.55 -4.98
C ILE A 439 -2.64 9.74 -5.14
N VAL A 440 -1.58 9.58 -5.93
CA VAL A 440 -0.59 10.61 -6.20
C VAL A 440 -0.74 11.06 -7.64
N ASN A 441 -1.16 12.30 -7.83
CA ASN A 441 -1.28 12.92 -9.14
C ASN A 441 0.00 13.70 -9.47
N VAL A 442 0.63 13.36 -10.59
CA VAL A 442 1.83 14.01 -11.13
C VAL A 442 1.40 14.80 -12.35
N ASP A 443 1.26 16.12 -12.20
CA ASP A 443 0.81 17.00 -13.27
C ASP A 443 1.96 17.85 -13.78
N LEU A 444 2.55 17.44 -14.91
CA LEU A 444 3.70 18.14 -15.49
C LEU A 444 3.30 19.49 -16.08
N LYS A 445 2.05 19.67 -16.51
CA LYS A 445 1.57 20.98 -17.03
C LYS A 445 1.40 22.00 -15.93
N ARG A 446 1.00 21.55 -14.73
CA ARG A 446 0.88 22.41 -13.54
C ARG A 446 2.15 22.42 -12.69
N HIS A 447 3.23 21.75 -13.12
CA HIS A 447 4.50 21.65 -12.41
C HIS A 447 4.33 21.25 -10.94
N ARG A 448 3.47 20.27 -10.66
CA ARG A 448 3.19 19.85 -9.29
C ARG A 448 2.89 18.37 -9.14
N ILE A 449 3.23 17.86 -7.97
CA ILE A 449 2.79 16.57 -7.45
C ILE A 449 1.75 16.85 -6.37
N GLN A 450 0.65 16.10 -6.38
CA GLN A 450 -0.37 16.15 -5.35
C GLN A 450 -0.56 14.75 -4.78
N SER A 451 -0.32 14.57 -3.48
CA SER A 451 -0.64 13.33 -2.78
C SER A 451 -1.98 13.51 -2.07
N PHE A 452 -2.95 12.66 -2.37
CA PHE A 452 -4.24 12.59 -1.71
C PHE A 452 -4.24 11.34 -0.83
N GLY A 453 -4.19 11.49 0.49
CA GLY A 453 -4.26 10.38 1.43
C GLY A 453 -5.69 10.06 1.85
N TYR A 454 -5.94 8.78 2.12
CA TYR A 454 -7.14 8.31 2.80
C TYR A 454 -6.78 7.59 4.10
N GLY A 455 -7.74 7.54 5.02
CA GLY A 455 -7.60 7.01 6.36
C GLY A 455 -6.58 7.73 7.24
N ALA A 456 -5.60 7.00 7.79
CA ALA A 456 -4.51 7.51 8.63
C ALA A 456 -3.43 8.28 7.83
N ALA A 457 -3.85 9.08 6.86
CA ALA A 457 -2.99 9.86 5.98
C ALA A 457 -3.54 11.29 5.82
N SER A 458 -2.67 12.23 5.49
CA SER A 458 -3.10 13.61 5.20
C SER A 458 -4.02 13.63 3.98
N ARG A 459 -5.18 14.28 4.11
CA ARG A 459 -6.19 14.36 3.04
C ARG A 459 -5.63 14.87 1.70
N ARG A 460 -4.73 15.86 1.74
CA ARG A 460 -4.07 16.40 0.55
C ARG A 460 -2.75 17.10 0.90
N ARG A 461 -1.70 16.81 0.14
CA ARG A 461 -0.39 17.48 0.19
C ARG A 461 0.00 17.86 -1.24
N VAL A 462 0.63 19.02 -1.42
CA VAL A 462 1.03 19.56 -2.74
C VAL A 462 2.50 19.91 -2.73
N TYR A 463 3.21 19.54 -3.79
CA TYR A 463 4.65 19.73 -3.97
C TYR A 463 4.90 20.29 -5.37
N PHE A 464 5.88 21.18 -5.52
CA PHE A 464 6.21 21.79 -6.81
C PHE A 464 7.46 21.15 -7.42
N ILE A 465 7.42 20.83 -8.72
CA ILE A 465 8.48 20.10 -9.44
C ILE A 465 9.17 20.92 -10.51
#